data_AF-A0A844NQR8-F1
#
_entry.id   AF-A0A844NQR8-F1
#
_cell.length_a   1.000
_cell.length_b   1.000
_cell.length_c   1.000
_cell.angle_alpha   90.00
_cell.angle_beta   90.00
_cell.angle_gamma   90.00
#
_symmetry.space_group_name_H-M   'P 1'
#
loop_
_entity.id
_entity.type
_entity.pdbx_description
1 polymer ?
#
loop_
_entity_poly.entity_id
_entity_poly.type
_entity_poly.pdbx_seq_one_letter_code
_entity_poly.pdbx_strand_id
1 'polypeptide(L)'
;MPITYQFIIGGLALACAAVLFFALRASRAAYANGYNSGHDDASRACELRIEDQQVHIRALQADVGAMQAKHINDRAALLLQADQVLDRNNARNQYAQFQPGDVDTLTSSAKLLRLAGDVFARLHANDKAEEAHAAQDAIRALLQRIPAALAAEVPPPLDTKLFDFLEQHATGSADFGTFTLSFEVGDTFRGTRTIREAVTYALVKAEESEAPAANLPHAKSTDGLSAWEAVDLDYSGDTAPMCM
;
A
#
# COMPACT_ATOMS: atom_id res chain seq x y z
N MET A 1 46.49 93.97 -26.03
CA MET A 1 45.70 93.64 -24.82
C MET A 1 45.23 92.15 -24.75
N PRO A 2 46.11 91.13 -24.89
CA PRO A 2 45.68 89.72 -24.75
C PRO A 2 45.97 89.07 -23.37
N ILE A 3 46.86 89.66 -22.56
CA ILE A 3 47.41 89.02 -21.36
C ILE A 3 46.38 88.93 -20.21
N THR A 4 45.54 89.95 -20.02
CA THR A 4 44.53 89.98 -18.95
C THR A 4 43.37 89.00 -19.18
N TYR A 5 42.97 88.78 -20.43
CA TYR A 5 41.92 87.81 -20.79
C TYR A 5 42.34 86.36 -20.53
N GLN A 6 43.63 86.04 -20.74
CA GLN A 6 44.16 84.70 -20.49
C GLN A 6 44.14 84.31 -19.00
N PHE A 7 44.37 85.27 -18.09
CA PHE A 7 44.26 85.01 -16.65
C PHE A 7 42.81 84.81 -16.19
N ILE A 8 41.86 85.55 -16.76
CA ILE A 8 40.43 85.39 -16.44
C ILE A 8 39.92 84.03 -16.94
N ILE A 9 40.25 83.66 -18.18
CA ILE A 9 39.87 82.36 -18.76
C ILE A 9 40.55 81.21 -18.03
N GLY A 10 41.84 81.35 -17.70
CA GLY A 10 42.60 80.36 -16.94
C GLY A 10 42.04 80.15 -15.53
N GLY A 11 41.71 81.24 -14.83
CA GLY A 11 41.08 81.17 -13.51
C GLY A 11 39.69 80.54 -13.55
N LEU A 12 38.88 80.86 -14.57
CA LEU A 12 37.57 80.25 -14.76
C LEU A 12 37.68 78.74 -15.06
N ALA A 13 38.61 78.34 -15.91
CA ALA A 13 38.84 76.93 -16.24
C ALA A 13 39.29 76.12 -15.02
N LEU A 14 40.15 76.70 -14.17
CA LEU A 14 40.61 76.06 -12.93
C LEU A 14 39.48 75.93 -11.91
N ALA A 15 38.64 76.96 -11.78
CA ALA A 15 37.44 76.91 -10.93
C ALA A 15 36.45 75.85 -11.42
N CYS A 16 36.18 75.78 -12.74
CA CYS A 16 35.33 74.73 -13.32
C CYS A 16 35.90 73.33 -13.10
N ALA A 17 37.22 73.15 -13.26
CA ALA A 17 37.88 71.87 -13.02
C ALA A 17 37.80 71.45 -11.53
N ALA A 18 37.97 72.39 -10.61
CA ALA A 18 37.87 72.12 -9.17
C ALA A 18 36.44 71.70 -8.76
N VAL A 19 35.41 72.37 -9.30
CA VAL A 19 34.00 72.02 -9.05
C VAL A 19 33.66 70.64 -9.63
N LEU A 20 34.09 70.33 -10.85
CA LEU A 20 33.88 69.01 -11.46
C LEU A 20 34.53 67.89 -10.65
N PHE A 21 35.76 68.10 -10.17
CA PHE A 21 36.46 67.14 -9.33
C PHE A 21 35.74 66.87 -8.01
N PHE A 22 35.29 67.94 -7.32
CA PHE A 22 34.49 67.80 -6.10
C PHE A 22 33.15 67.11 -6.34
N ALA A 23 32.46 67.45 -7.44
CA ALA A 23 31.19 66.82 -7.82
C ALA A 23 31.35 65.32 -8.15
N LEU A 24 32.44 64.93 -8.81
CA LEU A 24 32.76 63.53 -9.09
C LEU A 24 33.08 62.75 -7.82
N ARG A 25 33.80 63.36 -6.88
CA ARG A 25 34.11 62.71 -5.59
C ARG A 25 32.86 62.58 -4.71
N ALA A 26 32.04 63.62 -4.64
CA ALA A 26 30.79 63.62 -3.90
C ALA A 26 29.78 62.61 -4.48
N SER A 27 29.66 62.52 -5.82
CA SER A 27 28.77 61.55 -6.45
C SER A 27 29.20 60.11 -6.19
N ARG A 28 30.49 59.79 -6.32
CA ARG A 28 31.00 58.45 -5.98
C ARG A 28 30.76 58.07 -4.51
N ALA A 29 30.96 59.01 -3.59
CA ALA A 29 30.66 58.79 -2.17
C ALA A 29 29.15 58.59 -1.92
N ALA A 30 28.30 59.34 -2.60
CA ALA A 30 26.85 59.18 -2.52
C ALA A 30 26.38 57.82 -3.07
N TYR A 31 26.96 57.36 -4.19
CA TYR A 31 26.67 56.02 -4.73
C TYR A 31 27.11 54.90 -3.78
N ALA A 32 28.29 55.01 -3.16
CA ALA A 32 28.77 54.02 -2.19
C ALA A 32 27.88 53.98 -0.93
N ASN A 33 27.49 55.15 -0.41
CA ASN A 33 26.59 55.23 0.75
C ASN A 33 25.17 54.74 0.43
N GLY A 34 24.66 55.03 -0.77
CA GLY A 34 23.37 54.53 -1.25
C GLY A 34 23.38 53.01 -1.47
N TYR A 35 24.47 52.46 -1.98
CA TYR A 35 24.63 51.01 -2.13
C TYR A 35 24.68 50.30 -0.78
N ASN A 36 25.46 50.81 0.17
CA ASN A 36 25.57 50.20 1.51
C ASN A 36 24.24 50.28 2.28
N SER A 37 23.56 51.43 2.24
CA SER A 37 22.23 51.56 2.89
C SER A 37 21.18 50.66 2.26
N GLY A 38 21.14 50.56 0.93
CA GLY A 38 20.22 49.65 0.24
C GLY A 38 20.52 48.17 0.53
N HIS A 39 21.81 47.81 0.66
CA HIS A 39 22.22 46.46 1.05
C HIS A 39 21.81 46.14 2.49
N ASP A 40 22.03 47.06 3.43
CA ASP A 40 21.67 46.88 4.85
C ASP A 40 20.14 46.81 5.05
N ASP A 41 19.37 47.60 4.30
CA ASP A 41 17.91 47.54 4.34
C ASP A 41 17.39 46.22 3.74
N ALA A 42 18.00 45.75 2.65
CA ALA A 42 17.65 44.47 2.04
C ALA A 42 18.01 43.28 2.93
N SER A 43 19.17 43.32 3.62
CA SER A 43 19.56 42.26 4.55
C SER A 43 18.63 42.21 5.75
N ARG A 44 18.27 43.36 6.33
CA ARG A 44 17.30 43.44 7.43
C ARG A 44 15.91 42.95 7.02
N ALA A 45 15.43 43.33 5.83
CA ALA A 45 14.15 42.85 5.33
C ALA A 45 14.15 41.33 5.12
N CYS A 46 15.28 40.76 4.70
CA CYS A 46 15.46 39.32 4.56
C CYS A 46 15.44 38.62 5.94
N GLU A 47 16.18 39.16 6.91
CA GLU A 47 16.22 38.64 8.30
C GLU A 47 14.81 38.61 8.92
N LEU A 48 14.06 39.70 8.83
CA LEU A 48 12.68 39.77 9.34
C LEU A 48 11.77 38.72 8.69
N ARG A 49 11.93 38.49 7.39
CA ARG A 49 11.15 37.48 6.67
C ARG A 49 11.53 36.07 7.07
N ILE A 50 12.80 35.81 7.35
CA ILE A 50 13.29 34.52 7.87
C ILE A 50 12.71 34.29 9.28
N GLU A 51 12.72 35.29 10.15
CA GLU A 51 12.15 35.19 11.49
C GLU A 51 10.65 34.88 11.44
N ASP A 52 9.89 35.60 10.61
CA ASP A 52 8.45 35.37 10.43
C ASP A 52 8.16 33.94 9.92
N GLN A 53 8.92 33.48 8.91
CA GLN A 53 8.82 32.10 8.41
C GLN A 53 9.15 31.07 9.50
N GLN A 54 10.13 31.32 10.37
CA GLN A 54 10.44 30.43 11.47
C GLN A 54 9.32 30.36 12.51
N VAL A 55 8.65 31.47 12.81
CA VAL A 55 7.48 31.50 13.69
C VAL A 55 6.34 30.66 13.09
N HIS A 56 6.06 30.83 11.79
CA HIS A 56 5.06 30.05 11.08
C HIS A 56 5.39 28.55 11.05
N ILE A 57 6.65 28.17 10.81
CA ILE A 57 7.08 26.76 10.83
C ILE A 57 6.86 26.15 12.21
N ARG A 58 7.22 26.86 13.29
CA ARG A 58 6.98 26.36 14.67
C ARG A 58 5.50 26.18 14.97
N ALA A 59 4.66 27.13 14.53
CA ALA A 59 3.21 27.01 14.70
C ALA A 59 2.65 25.80 13.94
N LEU A 60 3.09 25.59 12.70
CA LEU A 60 2.68 24.44 11.89
C LEU A 60 3.13 23.10 12.50
N GLN A 61 4.35 23.05 13.04
CA GLN A 61 4.85 21.85 13.73
C GLN A 61 4.02 21.52 14.99
N ALA A 62 3.60 22.54 15.75
CA ALA A 62 2.73 22.34 16.90
C ALA A 62 1.34 21.81 16.49
N ASP A 63 0.77 22.33 15.39
CA ASP A 63 -0.52 21.90 14.87
C ASP A 63 -0.47 20.46 14.34
N VAL A 64 0.59 20.09 13.61
CA VAL A 64 0.82 18.70 13.16
C VAL A 64 0.92 17.74 14.35
N GLY A 65 1.61 18.12 15.43
CA GLY A 65 1.68 17.32 16.64
C GLY A 65 0.30 17.10 17.30
N ALA A 66 -0.52 18.16 17.36
CA ALA A 66 -1.89 18.07 17.88
C ALA A 66 -2.79 17.19 17.00
N MET A 67 -2.70 17.32 15.68
CA MET A 67 -3.43 16.45 14.75
C MET A 67 -2.99 14.99 14.86
N GLN A 68 -1.69 14.71 14.97
CA GLN A 68 -1.20 13.34 15.15
C GLN A 68 -1.72 12.71 16.45
N ALA A 69 -1.70 13.44 17.56
CA ALA A 69 -2.26 12.97 18.82
C ALA A 69 -3.76 12.66 18.71
N LYS A 70 -4.50 13.53 18.01
CA LYS A 70 -5.92 13.29 17.71
C LYS A 70 -6.13 12.03 16.87
N HIS A 71 -5.35 11.84 15.79
CA HIS A 71 -5.47 10.68 14.91
C HIS A 71 -5.16 9.37 15.64
N ILE A 72 -4.20 9.37 16.57
CA ILE A 72 -3.89 8.19 17.40
C ILE A 72 -5.10 7.84 18.29
N ASN A 73 -5.69 8.84 18.95
CA ASN A 73 -6.88 8.64 19.79
C ASN A 73 -8.08 8.16 18.98
N ASP A 74 -8.33 8.78 17.82
CA ASP A 74 -9.42 8.40 16.92
C ASP A 74 -9.23 6.96 16.40
N ARG A 75 -8.00 6.56 16.06
CA ARG A 75 -7.68 5.19 15.65
C ARG A 75 -7.95 4.19 16.78
N ALA A 76 -7.56 4.50 18.01
CA ALA A 76 -7.82 3.63 19.16
C ALA A 76 -9.33 3.47 19.42
N ALA A 77 -10.09 4.55 19.32
CA ALA A 77 -11.55 4.52 19.45
C ALA A 77 -12.23 3.69 18.35
N LEU A 78 -11.78 3.82 17.10
CA LEU A 78 -12.31 3.04 15.97
C LEU A 78 -12.02 1.54 16.13
N LEU A 79 -10.82 1.17 16.59
CA LEU A 79 -10.49 -0.23 16.85
C LEU A 79 -11.37 -0.83 17.95
N LEU A 80 -11.55 -0.11 19.05
CA LEU A 80 -12.42 -0.54 20.14
C LEU A 80 -13.88 -0.66 19.69
N GLN A 81 -14.35 0.24 18.82
CA GLN A 81 -15.69 0.13 18.23
C GLN A 81 -15.82 -1.08 17.30
N ALA A 82 -14.79 -1.37 16.50
CA ALA A 82 -14.76 -2.54 15.62
C ALA A 82 -14.81 -3.85 16.42
N ASP A 83 -14.04 -3.95 17.50
CA ASP A 83 -14.04 -5.12 18.40
C ASP A 83 -15.43 -5.30 19.03
N GLN A 84 -16.06 -4.24 19.52
CA GLN A 84 -17.42 -4.33 20.07
C GLN A 84 -18.47 -4.78 19.05
N VAL A 85 -18.32 -4.38 17.78
CA VAL A 85 -19.22 -4.82 16.70
C VAL A 85 -18.97 -6.28 16.35
N LEU A 86 -17.72 -6.71 16.30
CA LEU A 86 -17.32 -8.10 16.14
C LEU A 86 -17.87 -8.95 17.28
N ASP A 87 -17.72 -8.54 18.54
CA ASP A 87 -18.24 -9.26 19.69
C ASP A 87 -19.77 -9.33 19.69
N ARG A 88 -20.48 -8.27 19.31
CA ARG A 88 -21.95 -8.32 19.16
C ARG A 88 -22.38 -9.25 18.03
N ASN A 89 -21.68 -9.22 16.89
CA ASN A 89 -22.00 -10.10 15.77
C ASN A 89 -21.66 -11.56 16.12
N ASN A 90 -20.52 -11.81 16.76
CA ASN A 90 -20.12 -13.10 17.26
C ASN A 90 -21.08 -13.61 18.33
N ALA A 91 -21.54 -12.78 19.27
CA ALA A 91 -22.54 -13.16 20.25
C ALA A 91 -23.89 -13.48 19.57
N ARG A 92 -24.35 -12.65 18.62
CA ARG A 92 -25.56 -12.95 17.83
C ARG A 92 -25.42 -14.24 17.02
N ASN A 93 -24.23 -14.53 16.51
CA ASN A 93 -23.93 -15.76 15.77
C ASN A 93 -23.81 -16.96 16.72
N GLN A 94 -23.20 -16.81 17.90
CA GLN A 94 -23.08 -17.84 18.94
C GLN A 94 -24.44 -18.32 19.46
N TYR A 95 -25.43 -17.42 19.57
CA TYR A 95 -26.83 -17.79 19.86
C TYR A 95 -27.60 -18.30 18.62
N ALA A 96 -26.99 -18.28 17.43
CA ALA A 96 -27.55 -18.74 16.16
C ALA A 96 -26.70 -19.83 15.48
N GLN A 97 -25.80 -20.50 16.22
CA GLN A 97 -25.05 -21.63 15.69
C GLN A 97 -25.96 -22.85 15.68
N PHE A 98 -26.45 -23.19 14.49
CA PHE A 98 -27.09 -24.47 14.28
C PHE A 98 -26.07 -25.57 14.55
N GLN A 99 -26.34 -26.40 15.56
CA GLN A 99 -25.54 -27.60 15.77
C GLN A 99 -25.87 -28.64 14.69
N PRO A 100 -24.94 -29.57 14.38
CA PRO A 100 -25.21 -30.64 13.44
C PRO A 100 -26.47 -31.46 13.75
N GLY A 101 -26.83 -31.61 15.04
CA GLY A 101 -28.06 -32.29 15.49
C GLY A 101 -29.36 -31.46 15.41
N ASP A 102 -29.26 -30.15 15.18
CA ASP A 102 -30.45 -29.28 15.06
C ASP A 102 -31.18 -29.50 13.74
N VAL A 103 -30.45 -29.90 12.69
CA VAL A 103 -31.04 -30.22 11.37
C VAL A 103 -32.00 -31.40 11.47
N ASP A 104 -31.60 -32.45 12.19
CA ASP A 104 -32.44 -33.63 12.40
C ASP A 104 -33.66 -33.32 13.26
N THR A 105 -33.46 -32.54 14.32
CA THR A 105 -34.52 -32.11 15.22
C THR A 105 -35.56 -31.25 14.48
N LEU A 106 -35.12 -30.26 13.71
CA LEU A 106 -35.99 -29.39 12.91
C LEU A 106 -36.71 -30.17 11.79
N THR A 107 -36.03 -31.14 11.17
CA THR A 107 -36.65 -32.03 10.17
C THR A 107 -37.76 -32.88 10.77
N SER A 108 -37.55 -33.40 11.99
CA SER A 108 -38.57 -34.13 12.73
C SER A 108 -39.74 -33.23 13.12
N SER A 109 -39.47 -32.04 13.64
CA SER A 109 -40.50 -31.05 14.00
C SER A 109 -41.36 -30.64 12.80
N ALA A 110 -40.77 -30.45 11.62
CA ALA A 110 -41.51 -30.14 10.40
C ALA A 110 -42.46 -31.28 9.98
N LYS A 111 -42.03 -32.55 10.13
CA LYS A 111 -42.90 -33.71 9.85
C LYS A 111 -44.07 -33.80 10.83
N LEU A 112 -43.82 -33.52 12.12
CA LEU A 112 -44.86 -33.50 13.15
C LEU A 112 -45.87 -32.37 12.93
N LEU A 113 -45.41 -31.18 12.57
CA LEU A 113 -46.29 -30.04 12.28
C LEU A 113 -47.15 -30.28 11.04
N ARG A 114 -46.60 -30.95 10.02
CA ARG A 114 -47.41 -31.40 8.88
C ARG A 114 -48.54 -32.33 9.30
N LEU A 115 -48.21 -33.33 10.11
CA LEU A 115 -49.19 -34.30 10.60
C LEU A 115 -50.22 -33.63 11.52
N ALA A 116 -49.81 -32.68 12.35
CA ALA A 116 -50.70 -31.88 13.17
C ALA A 116 -51.66 -31.03 12.29
N GLY A 117 -51.15 -30.39 11.24
CA GLY A 117 -51.97 -29.67 10.27
C GLY A 117 -53.02 -30.55 9.59
N ASP A 118 -52.60 -31.73 9.12
CA ASP A 118 -53.50 -32.72 8.50
C ASP A 118 -54.58 -33.22 9.48
N VAL A 119 -54.24 -33.37 10.77
CA VAL A 119 -55.18 -33.74 11.83
C VAL A 119 -56.14 -32.60 12.15
N PHE A 120 -55.66 -31.37 12.29
CA PHE A 120 -56.51 -30.20 12.54
C PHE A 120 -57.49 -29.94 11.39
N ALA A 121 -57.05 -30.12 10.14
CA ALA A 121 -57.92 -30.02 8.97
C ALA A 121 -59.06 -31.06 9.00
N ARG A 122 -58.75 -32.31 9.41
CA ARG A 122 -59.76 -33.37 9.56
C ARG A 122 -60.73 -33.14 10.73
N LEU A 123 -60.28 -32.43 11.76
CA LEU A 123 -61.11 -32.03 12.90
C LEU A 123 -61.89 -30.73 12.65
N HIS A 124 -61.85 -30.19 11.41
CA HIS A 124 -62.46 -28.91 11.02
C HIS A 124 -61.96 -27.69 11.81
N ALA A 125 -60.78 -27.79 12.42
CA ALA A 125 -60.08 -26.67 13.06
C ALA A 125 -59.16 -25.98 12.04
N ASN A 126 -59.75 -25.39 11.00
CA ASN A 126 -59.02 -24.91 9.82
C ASN A 126 -57.97 -23.83 10.16
N ASP A 127 -58.25 -22.92 11.07
CA ASP A 127 -57.28 -21.89 11.51
C ASP A 127 -56.01 -22.52 12.10
N LYS A 128 -56.16 -23.62 12.85
CA LYS A 128 -55.03 -24.36 13.44
C LYS A 128 -54.30 -25.24 12.43
N ALA A 129 -55.00 -25.70 11.39
CA ALA A 129 -54.37 -26.36 10.26
C ALA A 129 -53.48 -25.38 9.48
N GLU A 130 -53.98 -24.17 9.20
CA GLU A 130 -53.22 -23.12 8.51
C GLU A 130 -52.00 -22.67 9.32
N GLU A 131 -52.16 -22.42 10.63
CA GLU A 131 -51.05 -22.10 11.52
C GLU A 131 -49.97 -23.20 11.53
N ALA A 132 -50.37 -24.47 11.58
CA ALA A 132 -49.44 -25.61 11.61
C ALA A 132 -48.68 -25.76 10.28
N HIS A 133 -49.36 -25.57 9.14
CA HIS A 133 -48.71 -25.60 7.82
C HIS A 133 -47.79 -24.38 7.61
N ALA A 134 -48.18 -23.19 8.05
CA ALA A 134 -47.32 -22.00 8.00
C ALA A 134 -46.05 -22.17 8.86
N ALA A 135 -46.18 -22.75 10.05
CA ALA A 135 -45.04 -23.05 10.92
C ALA A 135 -44.11 -24.12 10.30
N GLN A 136 -44.68 -25.14 9.64
CA GLN A 136 -43.92 -26.13 8.89
C GLN A 136 -43.10 -25.49 7.76
N ASP A 137 -43.71 -24.59 6.98
CA ASP A 137 -43.03 -23.94 5.86
C ASP A 137 -41.92 -22.99 6.32
N ALA A 138 -42.14 -22.28 7.44
CA ALA A 138 -41.10 -21.48 8.09
C ALA A 138 -39.90 -22.33 8.52
N ILE A 139 -40.12 -23.51 9.11
CA ILE A 139 -39.04 -24.43 9.51
C ILE A 139 -38.33 -25.00 8.28
N ARG A 140 -39.03 -25.30 7.19
CA ARG A 140 -38.41 -25.74 5.93
C ARG A 140 -37.51 -24.67 5.30
N ALA A 141 -37.97 -23.43 5.27
CA ALA A 141 -37.16 -22.30 4.79
C ALA A 141 -35.89 -22.12 5.63
N LEU A 142 -35.99 -22.40 6.94
CA LEU A 142 -34.88 -22.36 7.87
C LEU A 142 -33.90 -23.53 7.62
N LEU A 143 -34.40 -24.77 7.47
CA LEU A 143 -33.61 -25.95 7.10
C LEU A 143 -32.79 -25.78 5.80
N GLN A 144 -33.29 -25.00 4.84
CA GLN A 144 -32.56 -24.71 3.60
C GLN A 144 -31.39 -23.73 3.80
N ARG A 145 -31.44 -22.88 4.83
CA ARG A 145 -30.44 -21.86 5.13
C ARG A 145 -29.31 -22.36 6.02
N ILE A 146 -29.59 -23.36 6.87
CA ILE A 146 -28.62 -23.94 7.82
C ILE A 146 -27.35 -24.47 7.14
N PRO A 147 -27.39 -25.25 6.04
CA PRO A 147 -26.18 -25.78 5.40
C PRO A 147 -25.27 -24.67 4.86
N ALA A 148 -25.86 -23.59 4.34
CA ALA A 148 -25.12 -22.44 3.85
C ALA A 148 -24.49 -21.63 4.99
N ALA A 149 -25.17 -21.54 6.14
CA ALA A 149 -24.65 -20.90 7.34
C ALA A 149 -23.50 -21.71 7.97
N LEU A 150 -23.67 -23.03 8.11
CA LEU A 150 -22.63 -23.95 8.60
C LEU A 150 -21.37 -23.94 7.71
N ALA A 151 -21.53 -23.87 6.40
CA ALA A 151 -20.39 -23.78 5.47
C ALA A 151 -19.65 -22.44 5.55
N ALA A 152 -20.36 -21.34 5.90
CA ALA A 152 -19.76 -20.02 6.07
C ALA A 152 -19.06 -19.84 7.44
N GLU A 153 -19.42 -20.66 8.42
CA GLU A 153 -18.86 -20.63 9.77
C GLU A 153 -17.55 -21.42 9.90
N VAL A 154 -17.23 -22.25 8.91
CA VAL A 154 -15.88 -22.78 8.72
C VAL A 154 -15.03 -21.63 8.19
N PRO A 155 -14.13 -21.02 9.00
CA PRO A 155 -13.14 -20.10 8.43
C PRO A 155 -12.46 -20.84 7.27
N PRO A 156 -12.22 -20.17 6.12
CA PRO A 156 -11.51 -20.80 5.03
C PRO A 156 -10.27 -21.47 5.64
N PRO A 157 -10.02 -22.76 5.34
CA PRO A 157 -8.94 -23.48 5.99
C PRO A 157 -7.72 -22.58 5.95
N LEU A 158 -7.22 -22.21 7.13
CA LEU A 158 -5.97 -21.48 7.24
C LEU A 158 -5.02 -22.28 6.35
N ASP A 159 -4.43 -21.63 5.35
CA ASP A 159 -3.67 -22.32 4.32
C ASP A 159 -2.42 -22.88 5.01
N THR A 160 -2.56 -24.04 5.67
CA THR A 160 -1.61 -24.57 6.65
C THR A 160 -0.28 -24.79 5.97
N LYS A 161 -0.32 -25.15 4.68
CA LYS A 161 0.84 -25.27 3.81
C LYS A 161 1.71 -24.01 3.76
N LEU A 162 1.11 -22.81 3.73
CA LEU A 162 1.88 -21.56 3.71
C LEU A 162 2.53 -21.29 5.06
N PHE A 163 1.83 -21.61 6.16
CA PHE A 163 2.40 -21.47 7.51
C PHE A 163 3.49 -22.51 7.77
N ASP A 164 3.25 -23.77 7.43
CA ASP A 164 4.20 -24.88 7.55
C ASP A 164 5.48 -24.58 6.74
N PHE A 165 5.35 -24.00 5.53
CA PHE A 165 6.48 -23.56 4.73
C PHE A 165 7.29 -22.44 5.40
N LEU A 166 6.62 -21.43 5.95
CA LEU A 166 7.31 -20.35 6.66
C LEU A 166 7.99 -20.86 7.93
N GLU A 167 7.41 -21.82 8.66
CA GLU A 167 8.06 -22.44 9.82
C GLU A 167 9.33 -23.21 9.44
N GLN A 168 9.37 -23.82 8.26
CA GLN A 168 10.51 -24.64 7.81
C GLN A 168 11.60 -23.84 7.10
N HIS A 169 11.23 -22.82 6.32
CA HIS A 169 12.14 -22.12 5.41
C HIS A 169 12.38 -20.65 5.73
N ALA A 170 11.57 -20.05 6.62
CA ALA A 170 11.78 -18.66 7.00
C ALA A 170 12.71 -18.53 8.21
N THR A 171 13.49 -17.46 8.20
CA THR A 171 14.35 -17.02 9.30
C THR A 171 13.70 -15.83 9.98
N GLY A 172 13.63 -15.88 11.31
CA GLY A 172 13.06 -14.81 12.13
C GLY A 172 14.16 -14.04 12.87
N SER A 173 14.08 -12.72 12.86
CA SER A 173 14.86 -11.85 13.75
C SER A 173 13.90 -10.95 14.55
N ALA A 174 14.11 -10.89 15.86
CA ALA A 174 13.33 -10.05 16.76
C ALA A 174 14.23 -8.98 17.38
N ASP A 175 13.92 -7.72 17.14
CA ASP A 175 14.51 -6.57 17.83
C ASP A 175 13.42 -5.83 18.62
N PHE A 176 13.81 -4.93 19.53
CA PHE A 176 12.92 -4.19 20.45
C PHE A 176 11.62 -3.67 19.78
N GLY A 177 10.56 -4.48 19.81
CA GLY A 177 9.23 -4.15 19.29
C GLY A 177 8.90 -4.62 17.87
N THR A 178 9.82 -5.26 17.14
CA THR A 178 9.61 -5.70 15.74
C THR A 178 10.13 -7.11 15.50
N PHE A 179 9.27 -7.97 14.94
CA PHE A 179 9.64 -9.29 14.43
C PHE A 179 9.70 -9.26 12.90
N THR A 180 10.88 -9.55 12.35
CA THR A 180 11.12 -9.63 10.91
C THR A 180 11.25 -11.08 10.51
N LEU A 181 10.48 -11.48 9.49
CA LEU A 181 10.51 -12.83 8.93
C LEU A 181 11.02 -12.74 7.48
N SER A 182 12.10 -13.46 7.17
CA SER A 182 12.76 -13.49 5.85
C SER A 182 12.83 -14.90 5.29
N PHE A 183 12.50 -15.07 4.02
CA PHE A 183 12.56 -16.34 3.30
C PHE A 183 13.03 -16.11 1.86
N GLU A 184 13.64 -17.11 1.24
CA GLU A 184 14.16 -17.00 -0.13
C GLU A 184 13.05 -17.17 -1.16
N VAL A 185 13.02 -16.29 -2.15
CA VAL A 185 11.98 -16.25 -3.20
C VAL A 185 12.57 -16.43 -4.61
N GLY A 186 13.91 -16.52 -4.73
CA GLY A 186 14.64 -16.73 -5.98
C GLY A 186 14.82 -15.47 -6.86
N ASP A 187 15.80 -15.53 -7.77
CA ASP A 187 16.31 -14.36 -8.53
C ASP A 187 15.34 -13.77 -9.57
N THR A 188 14.28 -14.50 -9.90
CA THR A 188 13.28 -14.10 -10.90
C THR A 188 12.06 -13.42 -10.30
N PHE A 189 11.98 -13.33 -8.97
CA PHE A 189 10.85 -12.74 -8.28
C PHE A 189 10.80 -11.22 -8.47
N ARG A 190 9.86 -10.74 -9.28
CA ARG A 190 9.62 -9.30 -9.50
C ARG A 190 8.30 -8.88 -8.87
N GLY A 191 8.41 -8.29 -7.68
CA GLY A 191 7.43 -7.40 -7.04
C GLY A 191 5.99 -7.92 -6.97
N THR A 192 5.65 -8.62 -5.90
CA THR A 192 4.24 -8.91 -5.57
C THR A 192 3.57 -7.72 -4.88
N ARG A 193 2.23 -7.69 -4.93
CA ARG A 193 1.42 -6.67 -4.24
C ARG A 193 1.10 -7.06 -2.80
N THR A 194 1.28 -8.33 -2.43
CA THR A 194 0.97 -8.84 -1.08
C THR A 194 1.99 -9.88 -0.59
N ILE A 195 2.06 -10.05 0.74
CA ILE A 195 2.90 -11.07 1.40
C ILE A 195 2.47 -12.48 0.98
N ARG A 196 1.17 -12.74 0.87
CA ARG A 196 0.63 -14.05 0.48
C ARG A 196 1.19 -14.54 -0.86
N GLU A 197 1.21 -13.67 -1.86
CA GLU A 197 1.76 -14.00 -3.19
C GLU A 197 3.26 -14.32 -3.14
N ALA A 198 4.02 -13.61 -2.28
CA ALA A 198 5.45 -13.87 -2.12
C ALA A 198 5.70 -15.26 -1.52
N VAL A 199 4.94 -15.62 -0.49
CA VAL A 199 5.04 -16.94 0.17
C VAL A 199 4.60 -18.06 -0.79
N THR A 200 3.51 -17.87 -1.53
CA THR A 200 3.05 -18.86 -2.52
C THR A 200 4.09 -19.07 -3.62
N TYR A 201 4.73 -18.01 -4.11
CA TYR A 201 5.78 -18.14 -5.12
C TYR A 201 7.02 -18.86 -4.57
N ALA A 202 7.44 -18.52 -3.36
CA ALA A 202 8.56 -19.17 -2.69
C ALA A 202 8.30 -20.67 -2.47
N LEU A 203 7.08 -21.03 -2.05
CA LEU A 203 6.66 -22.43 -1.90
C LEU A 203 6.78 -23.21 -3.21
N VAL A 204 6.21 -22.68 -4.31
CA VAL A 204 6.28 -23.33 -5.62
C VAL A 204 7.73 -23.49 -6.08
N LYS A 205 8.58 -22.50 -5.84
CA LYS A 205 10.01 -22.58 -6.19
C LYS A 205 10.78 -23.60 -5.36
N ALA A 206 10.49 -23.70 -4.06
CA ALA A 206 11.08 -24.71 -3.20
C ALA A 206 10.68 -26.12 -3.65
N GLU A 207 9.39 -26.35 -3.96
CA GLU A 207 8.89 -27.62 -4.51
C GLU A 207 9.53 -27.96 -5.87
N GLU A 208 9.74 -26.98 -6.75
CA GLU A 208 10.47 -27.17 -8.01
C GLU A 208 11.94 -27.54 -7.81
N SER A 209 12.57 -27.04 -6.74
CA SER A 209 13.99 -27.33 -6.42
C SER A 209 14.20 -28.68 -5.74
N GLU A 210 13.20 -29.19 -5.02
CA GLU A 210 13.23 -30.52 -4.37
C GLU A 210 12.83 -31.66 -5.32
N ALA A 211 12.26 -31.36 -6.49
CA ALA A 211 11.98 -32.37 -7.50
C ALA A 211 13.30 -32.99 -8.02
N PRO A 212 13.54 -34.31 -7.84
CA PRO A 212 14.78 -34.91 -8.27
C PRO A 212 14.91 -34.84 -9.80
N ALA A 213 16.10 -34.46 -10.26
CA ALA A 213 16.56 -34.62 -11.65
C ALA A 213 16.59 -36.11 -12.03
N ALA A 214 15.42 -36.73 -12.20
CA ALA A 214 15.24 -38.11 -12.59
C ALA A 214 14.49 -38.13 -13.93
N ASN A 215 15.23 -37.84 -15.00
CA ASN A 215 15.09 -38.43 -16.34
C ASN A 215 16.00 -37.69 -17.33
N LEU A 216 17.31 -37.95 -17.25
CA LEU A 216 18.17 -37.87 -18.42
C LEU A 216 17.94 -39.17 -19.21
N PRO A 217 17.38 -39.14 -20.43
CA PRO A 217 17.24 -40.35 -21.23
C PRO A 217 18.63 -40.88 -21.58
N HIS A 218 18.88 -42.15 -21.23
CA HIS A 218 20.01 -42.93 -21.73
C HIS A 218 20.05 -42.86 -23.25
N ALA A 219 21.06 -42.19 -23.81
CA ALA A 219 21.41 -42.31 -25.21
C ALA A 219 21.82 -43.77 -25.48
N LYS A 220 20.91 -44.54 -26.08
CA LYS A 220 21.24 -45.84 -26.68
C LYS A 220 22.27 -45.60 -27.77
N SER A 221 23.46 -46.16 -27.55
CA SER A 221 24.41 -46.51 -28.61
C SER A 221 23.69 -47.32 -29.68
N THR A 222 23.72 -46.82 -30.92
CA THR A 222 23.56 -47.60 -32.14
C THR A 222 24.61 -47.11 -33.12
N ASP A 223 25.73 -47.83 -33.16
CA ASP A 223 26.69 -47.74 -34.24
C ASP A 223 26.12 -48.40 -35.51
N GLY A 224 26.27 -47.68 -36.63
CA GLY A 224 26.55 -48.27 -37.93
C GLY A 224 25.37 -48.57 -38.85
N LEU A 225 25.11 -47.68 -39.82
CA LEU A 225 25.15 -47.98 -41.27
C LEU A 225 24.82 -46.71 -42.11
N SER A 226 25.85 -46.24 -42.82
CA SER A 226 25.91 -45.63 -44.18
C SER A 226 24.60 -45.20 -44.88
N ALA A 227 24.52 -44.19 -45.74
CA ALA A 227 25.41 -43.19 -46.32
C ALA A 227 24.56 -42.41 -47.36
N TRP A 228 25.08 -41.27 -47.84
CA TRP A 228 24.62 -40.52 -49.04
C TRP A 228 23.28 -39.79 -48.95
N GLU A 229 23.31 -38.47 -48.75
CA GLU A 229 22.97 -37.52 -49.82
C GLU A 229 23.42 -36.11 -49.42
N ALA A 230 24.26 -35.54 -50.28
CA ALA A 230 24.67 -34.15 -50.26
C ALA A 230 23.76 -33.38 -51.23
N VAL A 231 23.23 -32.23 -50.79
CA VAL A 231 22.98 -31.02 -51.60
C VAL A 231 22.94 -29.86 -50.57
N ASP A 232 24.03 -29.14 -50.36
CA ASP A 232 24.49 -27.93 -51.07
C ASP A 232 23.55 -26.70 -50.98
N LEU A 233 24.13 -25.64 -50.38
CA LEU A 233 24.04 -24.20 -50.74
C LEU A 233 22.69 -23.50 -50.48
N ASP A 234 22.60 -22.28 -49.94
CA ASP A 234 23.56 -21.18 -49.95
C ASP A 234 23.12 -20.04 -48.99
N TYR A 235 24.12 -19.26 -48.53
CA TYR A 235 24.14 -17.78 -48.34
C TYR A 235 22.93 -17.04 -47.69
N SER A 236 23.07 -16.09 -46.76
CA SER A 236 24.03 -14.98 -46.61
C SER A 236 23.67 -14.23 -45.30
N GLY A 237 24.63 -13.91 -44.43
CA GLY A 237 25.07 -12.52 -44.16
C GLY A 237 24.11 -11.74 -43.22
N ASP A 238 24.50 -11.07 -42.14
CA ASP A 238 25.82 -10.61 -41.72
C ASP A 238 25.74 -10.12 -40.24
N THR A 239 26.91 -10.04 -39.63
CA THR A 239 27.40 -9.37 -38.40
C THR A 239 26.66 -8.05 -38.00
N ALA A 240 26.65 -7.47 -36.79
CA ALA A 240 27.34 -7.57 -35.48
C ALA A 240 26.62 -6.60 -34.47
N PRO A 241 26.95 -6.59 -33.16
CA PRO A 241 26.35 -5.71 -32.15
C PRO A 241 27.06 -4.35 -32.03
N MET A 242 26.36 -3.29 -31.60
CA MET A 242 26.99 -2.06 -31.10
C MET A 242 26.28 -1.50 -29.87
N CYS A 243 27.08 -1.30 -28.83
CA CYS A 243 26.83 -0.43 -27.69
C CYS A 243 26.76 1.05 -28.12
N MET A 244 25.86 1.80 -27.50
CA MET A 244 26.10 3.12 -26.92
C MET A 244 25.23 3.28 -25.67
#